data_AF-J9GSU2-F1
#
_entry.id   AF-J9GSU2-F1
#
_cell.length_a   1.000
_cell.length_b   1.000
_cell.length_c   1.000
_cell.angle_alpha   90.00
_cell.angle_beta   90.00
_cell.angle_gamma   90.00
#
_symmetry.space_group_name_H-M   'P 1'
#
loop_
_entity.id
_entity.type
_entity.pdbx_description
1 polymer ?
#
loop_
_entity_poly.entity_id
_entity_poly.type
_entity_poly.pdbx_seq_one_letter_code
_entity_poly.pdbx_strand_id
1 'polypeptide(L)'
;MTIKTIYNLLNVVGRGIGQVMFQDNALSGLLMLIGVGMGHGPLALWALGGNLVGTLTAYLGGCNRTDIRHGLYGFNGTLVGIAAGIWMPFTPLAVLLMALAAALSTGIAAAFNRQHQLPALTAPFILATWILLGVCTLAWPHCLQPAASAASAGQGVNALQALLTGIGQVMFQGHVGSGLCLLAGILLHSRLGAGYALLGALLPLPLAMELEVDASLVNLGLMGYNGVLCAMALGGRSLRSLALACGAAMLSVMLQLLGMKCGIPTLTAPFVLSVWIMSRFK
;
A
#
# COMPACT_ATOMS: atom_id res chain seq x y z
N MET A 1 0.63 32.19 6.28
CA MET A 1 1.10 31.16 5.31
C MET A 1 0.70 31.62 3.91
N THR A 2 1.63 31.73 2.97
CA THR A 2 1.37 32.27 1.61
C THR A 2 0.63 31.24 0.75
N ILE A 3 -0.20 31.66 -0.21
CA ILE A 3 -0.92 30.77 -1.16
C ILE A 3 0.03 29.77 -1.85
N LYS A 4 1.20 30.24 -2.24
CA LYS A 4 2.27 29.40 -2.85
C LYS A 4 2.74 28.28 -1.93
N THR A 5 2.80 28.52 -0.61
CA THR A 5 3.23 27.51 0.38
C THR A 5 2.16 26.44 0.56
N ILE A 6 0.88 26.83 0.59
CA ILE A 6 -0.25 25.89 0.67
C ILE A 6 -0.28 25.01 -0.59
N TYR A 7 -0.18 25.62 -1.76
CA TYR A 7 -0.15 24.90 -3.03
C TYR A 7 0.99 23.89 -3.11
N ASN A 8 2.20 24.27 -2.64
CA ASN A 8 3.33 23.35 -2.60
C ASN A 8 3.09 22.20 -1.63
N LEU A 9 2.54 22.46 -0.45
CA LEU A 9 2.21 21.41 0.52
C LEU A 9 1.20 20.41 -0.05
N LEU A 10 0.11 20.89 -0.66
CA LEU A 10 -0.91 20.05 -1.26
C LEU A 10 -0.33 19.17 -2.38
N ASN A 11 0.58 19.71 -3.20
CA ASN A 11 1.27 18.93 -4.22
C ASN A 11 2.15 17.83 -3.62
N VAL A 12 2.92 18.14 -2.58
CA VAL A 12 3.79 17.16 -1.93
C VAL A 12 2.99 16.04 -1.30
N VAL A 13 1.94 16.38 -0.55
CA VAL A 13 1.06 15.40 0.11
C VAL A 13 0.33 14.55 -0.93
N GLY A 14 -0.27 15.18 -1.94
CA GLY A 14 -0.95 14.48 -3.02
C GLY A 14 -0.01 13.55 -3.78
N ARG A 15 1.20 13.98 -4.14
CA ARG A 15 2.22 13.09 -4.73
C ARG A 15 2.58 11.97 -3.77
N GLY A 16 2.76 12.25 -2.48
CA GLY A 16 3.02 11.23 -1.48
C GLY A 16 1.95 10.15 -1.42
N ILE A 17 0.66 10.50 -1.54
CA ILE A 17 -0.41 9.50 -1.62
C ILE A 17 -0.33 8.74 -2.95
N GLY A 18 -0.12 9.45 -4.07
CA GLY A 18 0.01 8.84 -5.39
C GLY A 18 1.17 7.83 -5.50
N GLN A 19 2.28 8.11 -4.82
CA GLN A 19 3.47 7.27 -4.81
C GLN A 19 3.26 5.90 -4.15
N VAL A 20 2.18 5.70 -3.37
CA VAL A 20 1.80 4.37 -2.87
C VAL A 20 1.64 3.38 -4.02
N MET A 21 1.16 3.85 -5.17
CA MET A 21 1.03 3.07 -6.40
C MET A 21 1.95 3.59 -7.50
N PHE A 22 3.10 4.18 -7.16
CA PHE A 22 4.10 4.69 -8.12
C PHE A 22 3.60 5.85 -9.02
N GLN A 23 2.61 6.61 -8.58
CA GLN A 23 2.07 7.75 -9.33
C GLN A 23 2.63 9.07 -8.77
N ASP A 24 3.65 9.63 -9.43
CA ASP A 24 4.21 10.95 -9.11
C ASP A 24 3.30 12.11 -9.59
N ASN A 25 2.04 12.08 -9.17
CA ASN A 25 1.00 12.99 -9.62
C ASN A 25 0.00 13.27 -8.50
N ALA A 26 -0.14 14.55 -8.12
CA ALA A 26 -0.97 14.95 -6.99
C ALA A 26 -2.47 14.68 -7.20
N LEU A 27 -2.96 14.82 -8.43
CA LEU A 27 -4.37 14.55 -8.75
C LEU A 27 -4.67 13.04 -8.70
N SER A 28 -3.71 12.21 -9.09
CA SER A 28 -3.79 10.75 -8.92
C SER A 28 -3.89 10.39 -7.44
N GLY A 29 -3.05 11.00 -6.59
CA GLY A 29 -3.14 10.83 -5.15
C GLY A 29 -4.45 11.34 -4.54
N LEU A 30 -5.02 12.42 -5.06
CA LEU A 30 -6.35 12.89 -4.64
C LEU A 30 -7.45 11.86 -4.95
N LEU A 31 -7.45 11.28 -6.16
CA LEU A 31 -8.40 10.21 -6.52
C LEU A 31 -8.22 8.98 -5.63
N MET A 32 -6.97 8.60 -5.32
CA MET A 32 -6.68 7.51 -4.39
C MET A 32 -7.19 7.81 -2.98
N LEU A 33 -7.02 9.04 -2.49
CA LEU A 33 -7.52 9.46 -1.19
C LEU A 33 -9.05 9.42 -1.11
N ILE A 34 -9.74 9.84 -2.17
CA ILE A 34 -11.20 9.70 -2.30
C ILE A 34 -11.57 8.21 -2.21
N GLY A 35 -10.85 7.34 -2.93
CA GLY A 35 -11.05 5.89 -2.86
C GLY A 35 -10.88 5.34 -1.44
N VAL A 36 -9.88 5.80 -0.69
CA VAL A 36 -9.70 5.44 0.74
C VAL A 36 -10.89 5.90 1.58
N GLY A 37 -11.39 7.12 1.37
CA GLY A 37 -12.56 7.64 2.08
C GLY A 37 -13.87 6.90 1.77
N MET A 38 -14.01 6.34 0.56
CA MET A 38 -15.19 5.56 0.18
C MET A 38 -15.32 4.23 0.92
N GLY A 39 -14.20 3.59 1.29
CA GLY A 39 -14.24 2.35 2.07
C GLY A 39 -14.64 2.62 3.51
N HIS A 40 -14.00 3.61 4.14
CA HIS A 40 -14.37 4.12 5.45
C HIS A 40 -13.84 5.55 5.63
N GLY A 41 -14.76 6.52 5.75
CA GLY A 41 -14.44 7.96 5.73
C GLY A 41 -13.25 8.40 6.60
N PRO A 42 -13.18 7.98 7.88
CA PRO A 42 -12.07 8.32 8.77
C PRO A 42 -10.68 7.86 8.27
N LEU A 43 -10.57 6.81 7.44
CA LEU A 43 -9.27 6.32 6.95
C LEU A 43 -8.54 7.34 6.08
N ALA A 44 -9.27 8.22 5.38
CA ALA A 44 -8.64 9.30 4.61
C ALA A 44 -7.91 10.30 5.52
N LEU A 45 -8.44 10.59 6.72
CA LEU A 45 -7.78 11.45 7.70
C LEU A 45 -6.53 10.79 8.28
N TRP A 46 -6.61 9.49 8.56
CA TRP A 46 -5.45 8.70 8.99
C TRP A 46 -4.35 8.66 7.92
N ALA A 47 -4.72 8.44 6.66
CA ALA A 47 -3.81 8.46 5.51
C ALA A 47 -3.09 9.82 5.39
N LEU A 48 -3.84 10.92 5.49
CA LEU A 48 -3.29 12.28 5.48
C LEU A 48 -2.37 12.52 6.67
N GLY A 49 -2.78 12.12 7.88
CA GLY A 49 -1.99 12.28 9.10
C GLY A 49 -0.63 11.59 8.99
N GLY A 50 -0.62 10.32 8.61
CA GLY A 50 0.62 9.56 8.43
C GLY A 50 1.51 10.13 7.32
N ASN A 51 0.92 10.57 6.20
CA ASN A 51 1.66 11.23 5.11
C ASN A 51 2.33 12.54 5.57
N LEU A 52 1.59 13.39 6.28
CA LEU A 52 2.08 14.66 6.81
C LEU A 52 3.21 14.44 7.80
N VAL A 53 3.03 13.50 8.74
CA VAL A 53 4.07 13.16 9.71
C VAL A 53 5.33 12.67 9.00
N GLY A 54 5.21 11.72 8.06
CA GLY A 54 6.39 11.22 7.33
C GLY A 54 7.11 12.32 6.54
N THR A 55 6.35 13.16 5.83
CA THR A 55 6.88 14.32 5.09
C THR A 55 7.60 15.31 6.00
N LEU A 56 7.01 15.63 7.17
CA LEU A 56 7.61 16.52 8.16
C LEU A 56 8.88 15.93 8.76
N THR A 57 8.85 14.64 9.13
CA THR A 57 10.04 13.92 9.61
C THR A 57 11.17 13.95 8.59
N ALA A 58 10.87 13.82 7.29
CA ALA A 58 11.89 13.89 6.25
C ALA A 58 12.52 15.29 6.16
N TYR A 59 11.72 16.35 6.30
CA TYR A 59 12.21 17.72 6.34
C TYR A 59 13.09 18.00 7.57
N LEU A 60 12.68 17.51 8.75
CA LEU A 60 13.44 17.65 10.00
C LEU A 60 14.72 16.82 9.98
N GLY A 61 14.67 15.62 9.39
CA GLY A 61 15.81 14.71 9.24
C GLY A 61 16.78 15.08 8.11
N GLY A 62 16.59 16.23 7.45
CA GLY A 62 17.49 16.71 6.41
C GLY A 62 17.52 15.84 5.15
N CYS A 63 16.43 15.11 4.85
CA CYS A 63 16.35 14.30 3.63
C CYS A 63 16.35 15.16 2.36
N ASN A 64 16.65 14.53 1.22
CA ASN A 64 16.75 15.21 -0.07
C ASN A 64 15.45 15.97 -0.41
N ARG A 65 15.56 17.27 -0.64
CA ARG A 65 14.39 18.15 -0.87
C ARG A 65 13.68 17.85 -2.19
N THR A 66 14.37 17.34 -3.20
CA THR A 66 13.77 16.90 -4.46
C THR A 66 12.92 15.65 -4.21
N ASP A 67 13.46 14.65 -3.54
CA ASP A 67 12.72 13.41 -3.21
C ASP A 67 11.46 13.71 -2.37
N ILE A 68 11.56 14.63 -1.40
CA ILE A 68 10.41 15.10 -0.63
C ILE A 68 9.37 15.76 -1.55
N ARG A 69 9.80 16.61 -2.50
CA ARG A 69 8.88 17.26 -3.45
C ARG A 69 8.15 16.27 -4.37
N HIS A 70 8.80 15.15 -4.68
CA HIS A 70 8.22 14.02 -5.43
C HIS A 70 7.42 13.05 -4.55
N GLY A 71 7.23 13.36 -3.26
CA GLY A 71 6.39 12.58 -2.35
C GLY A 71 7.01 11.27 -1.86
N LEU A 72 8.31 11.02 -2.11
CA LEU A 72 8.96 9.74 -1.82
C LEU A 72 9.10 9.43 -0.32
N TYR A 73 8.86 10.42 0.54
CA TYR A 73 8.85 10.26 2.00
C TYR A 73 7.45 10.30 2.63
N GLY A 74 6.39 10.54 1.85
CA GLY A 74 5.01 10.60 2.34
C GLY A 74 4.24 9.27 2.22
N PHE A 75 4.57 8.45 1.21
CA PHE A 75 3.75 7.28 0.86
C PHE A 75 3.80 6.16 1.90
N ASN A 76 4.97 5.87 2.48
CA ASN A 76 5.08 4.88 3.56
C ASN A 76 4.28 5.33 4.79
N GLY A 77 4.38 6.62 5.15
CA GLY A 77 3.56 7.22 6.21
C GLY A 77 2.07 7.13 5.92
N THR A 78 1.64 7.29 4.66
CA THR A 78 0.24 7.13 4.24
C THR A 78 -0.29 5.73 4.58
N LEU A 79 0.47 4.68 4.22
CA LEU A 79 0.10 3.29 4.51
C LEU A 79 0.12 2.99 6.02
N VAL A 80 1.09 3.52 6.76
CA VAL A 80 1.11 3.42 8.24
C VAL A 80 -0.13 4.06 8.85
N GLY A 81 -0.53 5.22 8.36
CA GLY A 81 -1.74 5.92 8.77
C GLY A 81 -2.98 5.05 8.58
N ILE A 82 -3.20 4.56 7.35
CA ILE A 82 -4.36 3.71 7.03
C ILE A 82 -4.36 2.45 7.91
N ALA A 83 -3.21 1.78 8.05
CA ALA A 83 -3.04 0.63 8.93
C ALA A 83 -3.48 0.95 10.37
N ALA A 84 -2.97 2.03 10.97
CA ALA A 84 -3.37 2.44 12.31
C ALA A 84 -4.88 2.70 12.41
N GLY A 85 -5.47 3.35 11.40
CA GLY A 85 -6.92 3.62 11.36
C GLY A 85 -7.81 2.38 11.20
N ILE A 86 -7.25 1.24 10.76
CA ILE A 86 -7.95 -0.05 10.69
C ILE A 86 -7.86 -0.80 12.01
N TRP A 87 -6.67 -0.80 12.64
CA TRP A 87 -6.40 -1.64 13.79
C TRP A 87 -6.52 -0.93 15.14
N MET A 88 -6.70 0.40 15.18
CA MET A 88 -6.72 1.17 16.42
C MET A 88 -7.95 2.09 16.47
N PRO A 89 -8.58 2.25 17.65
CA PRO A 89 -9.66 3.22 17.82
C PRO A 89 -9.11 4.64 17.72
N PHE A 90 -9.95 5.58 17.29
CA PHE A 90 -9.57 6.99 17.23
C PHE A 90 -9.42 7.57 18.66
N THR A 91 -8.18 7.53 19.16
CA THR A 91 -7.79 8.01 20.49
C THR A 91 -6.50 8.81 20.39
N PRO A 92 -6.22 9.72 21.35
CA PRO A 92 -4.95 10.46 21.36
C PRO A 92 -3.71 9.56 21.36
N LEU A 93 -3.77 8.43 22.08
CA LEU A 93 -2.69 7.44 22.10
C LEU A 93 -2.50 6.79 20.72
N ALA A 94 -3.57 6.38 20.03
CA ALA A 94 -3.47 5.81 18.69
C ALA A 94 -2.89 6.83 17.68
N VAL A 95 -3.29 8.11 17.76
CA VAL A 95 -2.73 9.17 16.91
C VAL A 95 -1.24 9.36 17.18
N LEU A 96 -0.82 9.35 18.45
CA LEU A 96 0.59 9.43 18.82
C LEU A 96 1.39 8.24 18.29
N LEU A 97 0.90 7.01 18.51
CA LEU A 97 1.57 5.78 18.06
C LEU A 97 1.67 5.71 16.53
N MET A 98 0.61 6.13 15.82
CA MET A 98 0.63 6.27 14.36
C MET A 98 1.68 7.30 13.92
N ALA A 99 1.76 8.46 14.57
CA ALA A 99 2.76 9.47 14.24
C ALA A 99 4.19 8.95 14.46
N LEU A 100 4.45 8.25 15.57
CA LEU A 100 5.76 7.63 15.83
C LEU A 100 6.11 6.57 14.78
N ALA A 101 5.16 5.71 14.41
CA ALA A 101 5.35 4.70 13.37
C ALA A 101 5.57 5.33 11.98
N ALA A 102 4.84 6.39 11.63
CA ALA A 102 5.02 7.11 10.37
C ALA A 102 6.40 7.80 10.30
N ALA A 103 6.85 8.42 11.39
CA ALA A 103 8.18 8.97 11.52
C ALA A 103 9.27 7.89 11.42
N LEU A 104 9.08 6.74 12.07
CA LEU A 104 9.96 5.59 11.97
C LEU A 104 10.06 5.08 10.52
N SER A 105 8.93 4.97 9.81
CA SER A 105 8.92 4.57 8.40
C SER A 105 9.76 5.53 7.53
N THR A 106 9.77 6.81 7.87
CA THR A 106 10.61 7.81 7.18
C THR A 106 12.09 7.60 7.49
N GLY A 107 12.43 7.33 8.75
CA GLY A 107 13.81 6.99 9.14
C GLY A 107 14.33 5.73 8.43
N ILE A 108 13.50 4.69 8.34
CA ILE A 108 13.82 3.46 7.60
C ILE A 108 13.98 3.76 6.11
N ALA A 109 13.08 4.54 5.50
CA ALA A 109 13.20 4.96 4.10
C ALA A 109 14.51 5.71 3.83
N ALA A 110 14.89 6.63 4.73
CA ALA A 110 16.16 7.34 4.65
C ALA A 110 17.37 6.40 4.75
N ALA A 111 17.30 5.36 5.59
CA ALA A 111 18.35 4.34 5.68
C ALA A 111 18.48 3.52 4.38
N PHE A 112 17.36 3.10 3.78
CA PHE A 112 17.37 2.43 2.48
C PHE A 112 17.97 3.31 1.38
N ASN A 113 17.64 4.60 1.37
CA ASN A 113 18.18 5.53 0.38
C ASN A 113 19.70 5.74 0.53
N ARG A 114 20.28 5.54 1.72
CA ARG A 114 21.73 5.66 1.95
C ARG A 114 22.54 4.42 1.57
N GLN A 115 21.96 3.22 1.62
CA GLN A 115 22.69 1.99 1.28
C GLN A 115 22.81 1.75 -0.23
N HIS A 116 21.91 2.32 -1.05
CA HIS A 116 21.87 2.20 -2.50
C HIS A 116 21.78 0.78 -3.13
N GLN A 117 21.71 -0.29 -2.34
CA GLN A 117 21.68 -1.67 -2.86
C GLN A 117 20.30 -2.12 -3.34
N LEU A 118 19.25 -1.73 -2.62
CA LEU A 118 17.88 -2.16 -2.88
C LEU A 118 16.93 -0.96 -2.79
N PRO A 119 15.93 -0.87 -3.69
CA PRO A 119 14.88 0.12 -3.56
C PRO A 119 14.08 -0.15 -2.28
N ALA A 120 13.76 0.91 -1.52
CA ALA A 120 13.00 0.80 -0.29
C ALA A 120 11.59 0.21 -0.53
N LEU A 121 10.96 0.60 -1.64
CA LEU A 121 9.56 0.28 -1.93
C LEU A 121 8.69 0.59 -0.70
N THR A 122 7.81 -0.33 -0.31
CA THR A 122 6.98 -0.22 0.90
C THR A 122 7.58 -0.96 2.12
N ALA A 123 8.85 -1.40 2.05
CA ALA A 123 9.55 -2.00 3.20
C ALA A 123 9.54 -1.10 4.45
N PRO A 124 9.72 0.24 4.34
CA PRO A 124 9.66 1.11 5.51
C PRO A 124 8.29 1.10 6.20
N PHE A 125 7.19 1.07 5.43
CA PHE A 125 5.84 0.91 5.97
C PHE A 125 5.68 -0.45 6.67
N ILE A 126 6.07 -1.55 6.02
CA ILE A 126 5.91 -2.91 6.58
C ILE A 126 6.60 -3.03 7.93
N LEU A 127 7.88 -2.64 8.01
CA LEU A 127 8.67 -2.74 9.23
C LEU A 127 8.12 -1.84 10.34
N ALA A 128 7.75 -0.60 10.00
CA ALA A 128 7.17 0.32 10.98
C ALA A 128 5.81 -0.17 11.51
N THR A 129 4.95 -0.71 10.65
CA THR A 129 3.65 -1.25 11.05
C THR A 129 3.79 -2.55 11.84
N TRP A 130 4.70 -3.46 11.48
CA TRP A 130 4.97 -4.65 12.31
C TRP A 130 5.49 -4.30 13.70
N ILE A 131 6.39 -3.31 13.80
CA ILE A 131 6.85 -2.81 15.10
C ILE A 131 5.68 -2.19 15.89
N LEU A 132 4.86 -1.36 15.25
CA LEU A 132 3.67 -0.77 15.88
C LEU A 132 2.74 -1.86 16.43
N LEU A 133 2.34 -2.82 15.59
CA LEU A 133 1.43 -3.89 15.98
C LEU A 133 2.05 -4.80 17.06
N GLY A 134 3.33 -5.12 16.95
CA GLY A 134 4.07 -5.91 17.95
C GLY A 134 4.12 -5.21 19.32
N VAL A 135 4.48 -3.93 19.35
CA VAL A 135 4.47 -3.12 20.59
C VAL A 135 3.06 -3.06 21.18
N CYS A 136 2.04 -2.81 20.37
CA CYS A 136 0.66 -2.77 20.83
C CYS A 136 0.22 -4.12 21.40
N THR A 137 0.55 -5.22 20.73
CA THR A 137 0.19 -6.58 21.17
C THR A 137 0.86 -6.94 22.50
N LEU A 138 2.13 -6.57 22.69
CA LEU A 138 2.92 -6.94 23.87
C LEU A 138 2.69 -6.01 25.07
N ALA A 139 2.51 -4.70 24.85
CA ALA A 139 2.51 -3.71 25.92
C ALA A 139 1.15 -3.02 26.14
N TRP A 140 0.32 -2.85 25.11
CA TRP A 140 -0.99 -2.17 25.20
C TRP A 140 -2.07 -2.86 24.36
N PRO A 141 -2.43 -4.15 24.59
CA PRO A 141 -3.32 -4.89 23.69
C PRO A 141 -4.72 -4.25 23.56
N HIS A 142 -5.16 -3.50 24.56
CA HIS A 142 -6.41 -2.73 24.55
C HIS A 142 -6.44 -1.56 23.56
N CYS A 143 -5.30 -1.15 23.00
CA CYS A 143 -5.24 -0.13 21.95
C CYS A 143 -5.52 -0.71 20.55
N LEU A 144 -5.60 -2.04 20.42
CA LEU A 144 -5.99 -2.71 19.19
C LEU A 144 -7.49 -3.00 19.20
N GLN A 145 -8.12 -2.82 18.04
CA GLN A 145 -9.50 -3.22 17.82
C GLN A 145 -9.57 -4.69 17.37
N PRO A 146 -10.63 -5.43 17.74
CA PRO A 146 -10.86 -6.76 17.21
C PRO A 146 -10.92 -6.73 15.68
N ALA A 147 -10.42 -7.79 15.04
CA ALA A 147 -10.59 -7.96 13.61
C ALA A 147 -12.09 -7.92 13.27
N ALA A 148 -12.46 -7.15 12.25
CA ALA A 148 -13.83 -7.13 11.76
C ALA A 148 -14.25 -8.56 11.38
N SER A 149 -15.44 -8.99 11.83
CA SER A 149 -15.97 -10.30 11.49
C SER A 149 -16.17 -10.37 9.97
N ALA A 150 -15.54 -11.35 9.32
CA ALA A 150 -15.80 -11.62 7.91
C ALA A 150 -17.28 -11.98 7.75
N ALA A 151 -17.96 -11.33 6.80
CA ALA A 151 -19.32 -11.71 6.44
C ALA A 151 -19.34 -13.17 5.96
N SER A 152 -20.39 -13.89 6.36
CA SER A 152 -20.55 -15.33 6.22
C SER A 152 -20.47 -15.82 4.77
N ALA A 153 -19.85 -17.01 4.65
CA ALA A 153 -19.67 -17.80 3.46
C ALA A 153 -21.00 -18.09 2.73
N GLY A 154 -20.95 -18.06 1.39
CA GLY A 154 -22.08 -18.45 0.55
C GLY A 154 -22.00 -18.02 -0.92
N GLN A 155 -21.04 -17.19 -1.32
CA GLN A 155 -20.89 -16.78 -2.71
C GLN A 155 -19.58 -17.29 -3.30
N GLY A 156 -19.65 -17.87 -4.50
CA GLY A 156 -18.46 -18.22 -5.27
C GLY A 156 -17.60 -17.00 -5.61
N VAL A 157 -16.49 -17.22 -6.30
CA VAL A 157 -15.60 -16.13 -6.70
C VAL A 157 -16.30 -15.21 -7.68
N ASN A 158 -16.40 -13.93 -7.33
CA ASN A 158 -16.82 -12.84 -8.21
C ASN A 158 -15.57 -12.17 -8.76
N ALA A 159 -15.20 -12.51 -10.00
CA ALA A 159 -13.95 -12.04 -10.61
C ALA A 159 -13.86 -10.51 -10.72
N LEU A 160 -14.97 -9.83 -11.04
CA LEU A 160 -14.98 -8.36 -11.13
C LEU A 160 -14.78 -7.71 -9.77
N GLN A 161 -15.45 -8.25 -8.74
CA GLN A 161 -15.25 -7.80 -7.37
C GLN A 161 -13.80 -8.04 -6.93
N ALA A 162 -13.30 -9.27 -7.05
CA ALA A 162 -11.93 -9.64 -6.67
C ALA A 162 -10.86 -8.81 -7.40
N LEU A 163 -11.09 -8.47 -8.68
CA LEU A 163 -10.24 -7.58 -9.45
C LEU A 163 -10.19 -6.17 -8.84
N LEU A 164 -11.36 -5.55 -8.64
CA LEU A 164 -11.44 -4.16 -8.17
C LEU A 164 -11.03 -4.03 -6.70
N THR A 165 -11.45 -4.96 -5.84
CA THR A 165 -10.99 -5.00 -4.44
C THR A 165 -9.52 -5.37 -4.37
N GLY A 166 -8.98 -6.19 -5.29
CA GLY A 166 -7.53 -6.44 -5.38
C GLY A 166 -6.72 -5.18 -5.62
N ILE A 167 -7.20 -4.27 -6.47
CA ILE A 167 -6.60 -2.94 -6.65
C ILE A 167 -6.81 -2.07 -5.39
N GLY A 168 -8.02 -2.09 -4.82
CA GLY A 168 -8.39 -1.38 -3.60
C GLY A 168 -7.51 -1.74 -2.39
N GLN A 169 -7.19 -3.03 -2.23
CA GLN A 169 -6.45 -3.58 -1.10
C GLN A 169 -5.00 -3.12 -1.04
N VAL A 170 -4.44 -2.56 -2.12
CA VAL A 170 -3.13 -1.89 -2.07
C VAL A 170 -3.11 -0.77 -1.01
N MET A 171 -4.26 -0.12 -0.79
CA MET A 171 -4.47 0.86 0.28
C MET A 171 -5.50 0.37 1.30
N PHE A 172 -5.60 -0.95 1.52
CA PHE A 172 -6.51 -1.61 2.46
C PHE A 172 -8.02 -1.41 2.21
N GLN A 173 -8.42 -1.14 0.98
CA GLN A 173 -9.83 -0.89 0.66
C GLN A 173 -10.51 -2.14 0.08
N GLY A 174 -11.41 -2.74 0.86
CA GLY A 174 -12.24 -3.89 0.44
C GLY A 174 -13.51 -3.52 -0.34
N HIS A 175 -13.56 -2.35 -0.96
CA HIS A 175 -14.74 -1.80 -1.64
C HIS A 175 -14.48 -1.57 -3.14
N VAL A 176 -15.41 -1.99 -4.00
CA VAL A 176 -15.25 -1.91 -5.47
C VAL A 176 -15.11 -0.48 -5.97
N GLY A 177 -15.83 0.47 -5.37
CA GLY A 177 -15.73 1.90 -5.71
C GLY A 177 -14.34 2.48 -5.39
N SER A 178 -13.71 2.00 -4.31
CA SER A 178 -12.34 2.38 -3.97
C SER A 178 -11.36 1.88 -5.01
N GLY A 179 -11.50 0.61 -5.43
CA GLY A 179 -10.74 0.04 -6.55
C GLY A 179 -10.84 0.85 -7.83
N LEU A 180 -12.05 1.30 -8.20
CA LEU A 180 -12.28 2.15 -9.37
C LEU A 180 -11.57 3.51 -9.23
N CYS A 181 -11.65 4.16 -8.07
CA CYS A 181 -10.95 5.43 -7.83
C CYS A 181 -9.44 5.28 -7.92
N LEU A 182 -8.87 4.21 -7.35
CA LEU A 182 -7.43 3.93 -7.41
C LEU A 182 -7.00 3.65 -8.87
N LEU A 183 -7.75 2.83 -9.60
CA LEU A 183 -7.49 2.54 -11.02
C LEU A 183 -7.59 3.80 -11.88
N ALA A 184 -8.60 4.66 -11.64
CA ALA A 184 -8.74 5.94 -12.33
C ALA A 184 -7.55 6.88 -12.02
N GLY A 185 -7.10 6.92 -10.77
CA GLY A 185 -5.89 7.65 -10.36
C GLY A 185 -4.66 7.16 -11.10
N ILE A 186 -4.46 5.85 -11.22
CA ILE A 186 -3.35 5.30 -12.02
C ILE A 186 -3.51 5.66 -13.49
N LEU A 187 -4.69 5.47 -14.07
CA LEU A 187 -4.95 5.70 -15.50
C LEU A 187 -4.72 7.16 -15.90
N LEU A 188 -5.05 8.10 -15.01
CA LEU A 188 -4.84 9.52 -15.19
C LEU A 188 -3.35 9.87 -15.42
N HIS A 189 -2.44 9.21 -14.70
CA HIS A 189 -1.01 9.45 -14.81
C HIS A 189 -0.30 8.49 -15.79
N SER A 190 -0.71 7.22 -15.86
CA SER A 190 -0.06 6.20 -16.66
C SER A 190 -1.00 5.09 -17.14
N ARG A 191 -1.29 5.06 -18.44
CA ARG A 191 -2.03 3.96 -19.09
C ARG A 191 -1.32 2.60 -18.98
N LEU A 192 0.01 2.61 -19.09
CA LEU A 192 0.81 1.40 -18.95
C LEU A 192 0.75 0.88 -17.51
N GLY A 193 0.85 1.78 -16.53
CA GLY A 193 0.68 1.45 -15.12
C GLY A 193 -0.69 0.85 -14.82
N ALA A 194 -1.76 1.40 -15.41
CA ALA A 194 -3.11 0.86 -15.26
C ALA A 194 -3.25 -0.55 -15.86
N GLY A 195 -2.64 -0.80 -17.02
CA GLY A 195 -2.57 -2.14 -17.61
C GLY A 195 -1.87 -3.15 -16.72
N TYR A 196 -0.73 -2.77 -16.12
CA TYR A 196 -0.03 -3.63 -15.16
C TYR A 196 -0.78 -3.80 -13.84
N ALA A 197 -1.51 -2.78 -13.37
CA ALA A 197 -2.37 -2.92 -12.20
C ALA A 197 -3.47 -3.96 -12.43
N LEU A 198 -4.13 -3.91 -13.59
CA LEU A 198 -5.12 -4.91 -13.98
C LEU A 198 -4.51 -6.30 -14.12
N LEU A 199 -3.36 -6.42 -14.78
CA LEU A 199 -2.64 -7.70 -14.92
C LEU A 199 -2.29 -8.29 -13.55
N GLY A 200 -1.71 -7.48 -12.66
CA GLY A 200 -1.29 -7.91 -11.34
C GLY A 200 -2.43 -8.30 -10.42
N ALA A 201 -3.63 -7.73 -10.61
CA ALA A 201 -4.84 -8.13 -9.87
C ALA A 201 -5.52 -9.38 -10.47
N LEU A 202 -5.50 -9.55 -11.79
CA LEU A 202 -6.12 -10.68 -12.49
C LEU A 202 -5.29 -11.96 -12.41
N LEU A 203 -3.98 -11.85 -12.63
CA LEU A 203 -3.08 -13.00 -12.78
C LEU A 203 -3.10 -13.94 -11.54
N PRO A 204 -3.17 -13.44 -10.29
CA PRO A 204 -3.37 -14.26 -9.09
C PRO A 204 -4.64 -15.11 -9.02
N LEU A 205 -5.72 -14.72 -9.69
CA LEU A 205 -7.04 -15.30 -9.43
C LEU A 205 -7.13 -16.79 -9.81
N PRO A 206 -6.67 -17.24 -11.01
CA PRO A 206 -6.71 -18.66 -11.36
C PRO A 206 -5.93 -19.53 -10.37
N LEU A 207 -4.75 -19.05 -9.95
CA LEU A 207 -3.90 -19.77 -8.99
C LEU A 207 -4.55 -19.85 -7.61
N ALA A 208 -5.22 -18.79 -7.15
CA ALA A 208 -5.96 -18.82 -5.90
C ALA A 208 -7.15 -19.80 -5.95
N MET A 209 -7.83 -19.90 -7.10
CA MET A 209 -8.92 -20.86 -7.30
C MET A 209 -8.42 -22.30 -7.35
N GLU A 210 -7.31 -22.56 -8.03
CA GLU A 210 -6.68 -23.89 -8.11
C GLU A 210 -6.15 -24.37 -6.74
N LEU A 211 -5.69 -23.44 -5.90
CA LEU A 211 -5.28 -23.72 -4.52
C LEU A 211 -6.45 -23.72 -3.53
N GLU A 212 -7.69 -23.67 -4.01
CA GLU A 212 -8.93 -23.71 -3.21
C GLU A 212 -8.96 -22.66 -2.09
N VAL A 213 -8.42 -21.47 -2.36
CA VAL A 213 -8.48 -20.33 -1.43
C VAL A 213 -9.95 -19.92 -1.24
N ASP A 214 -10.35 -19.71 0.01
CA ASP A 214 -11.71 -19.29 0.37
C ASP A 214 -12.18 -18.11 -0.50
N ALA A 215 -13.34 -18.28 -1.16
CA ALA A 215 -13.90 -17.29 -2.06
C ALA A 215 -14.11 -15.91 -1.40
N SER A 216 -14.37 -15.86 -0.09
CA SER A 216 -14.48 -14.61 0.66
C SER A 216 -13.16 -13.84 0.68
N LEU A 217 -12.01 -14.52 0.83
CA LEU A 217 -10.68 -13.90 0.82
C LEU A 217 -10.31 -13.44 -0.58
N VAL A 218 -10.68 -14.21 -1.61
CA VAL A 218 -10.50 -13.84 -3.02
C VAL A 218 -11.32 -12.60 -3.35
N ASN A 219 -12.61 -12.59 -3.01
CA ASN A 219 -13.52 -11.46 -3.26
C ASN A 219 -13.17 -10.21 -2.44
N LEU A 220 -12.52 -10.37 -1.28
CA LEU A 220 -11.95 -9.26 -0.51
C LEU A 220 -10.71 -8.65 -1.18
N GLY A 221 -10.16 -9.30 -2.20
CA GLY A 221 -9.02 -8.81 -2.99
C GLY A 221 -7.66 -9.20 -2.43
N LEU A 222 -7.60 -10.07 -1.42
CA LEU A 222 -6.36 -10.37 -0.68
C LEU A 222 -5.31 -11.11 -1.53
N MET A 223 -5.73 -11.72 -2.63
CA MET A 223 -4.80 -12.40 -3.56
C MET A 223 -4.21 -11.45 -4.60
N GLY A 224 -4.84 -10.30 -4.87
CA GLY A 224 -4.49 -9.43 -6.00
C GLY A 224 -3.49 -8.32 -5.67
N TYR A 225 -3.59 -7.70 -4.50
CA TYR A 225 -2.93 -6.41 -4.25
C TYR A 225 -1.39 -6.44 -4.27
N ASN A 226 -0.78 -7.51 -3.76
CA ASN A 226 0.67 -7.69 -3.88
C ASN A 226 1.10 -7.89 -5.34
N GLY A 227 0.27 -8.59 -6.13
CA GLY A 227 0.45 -8.76 -7.56
C GLY A 227 0.37 -7.44 -8.33
N VAL A 228 -0.58 -6.57 -7.98
CA VAL A 228 -0.70 -5.19 -8.53
C VAL A 228 0.62 -4.44 -8.39
N LEU A 229 1.15 -4.37 -7.17
CA LEU A 229 2.39 -3.64 -6.89
C LEU A 229 3.60 -4.28 -7.59
N CYS A 230 3.68 -5.61 -7.64
CA CYS A 230 4.75 -6.32 -8.35
C CYS A 230 4.75 -5.98 -9.84
N ALA A 231 3.58 -6.07 -10.46
CA ALA A 231 3.40 -5.85 -11.88
C ALA A 231 3.72 -4.39 -12.25
N MET A 232 3.29 -3.43 -11.44
CA MET A 232 3.61 -2.01 -11.66
C MET A 232 5.09 -1.68 -11.44
N ALA A 233 5.78 -2.33 -10.49
CA ALA A 233 7.18 -2.06 -10.19
C ALA A 233 8.17 -2.63 -11.23
N LEU A 234 7.84 -3.78 -11.82
CA LEU A 234 8.70 -4.46 -12.80
C LEU A 234 8.24 -4.33 -14.25
N GLY A 235 6.99 -3.92 -14.46
CA GLY A 235 6.38 -3.77 -15.77
C GLY A 235 7.07 -2.72 -16.63
N GLY A 236 7.06 -2.95 -17.94
CA GLY A 236 7.70 -2.09 -18.93
C GLY A 236 7.12 -2.35 -20.32
N ARG A 237 7.85 -2.00 -21.38
CA ARG A 237 7.39 -2.21 -22.77
C ARG A 237 7.97 -3.47 -23.42
N SER A 238 8.87 -4.19 -22.75
CA SER A 238 9.53 -5.37 -23.30
C SER A 238 8.90 -6.67 -22.80
N LEU A 239 8.99 -7.74 -23.60
CA LEU A 239 8.57 -9.07 -23.17
C LEU A 239 9.29 -9.53 -21.89
N ARG A 240 10.57 -9.16 -21.74
CA ARG A 240 11.33 -9.44 -20.51
C ARG A 240 10.70 -8.75 -19.30
N SER A 241 10.35 -7.47 -19.40
CA SER A 241 9.68 -6.76 -18.30
C SER A 241 8.30 -7.33 -17.96
N LEU A 242 7.55 -7.78 -18.98
CA LEU A 242 6.29 -8.49 -18.78
C LEU A 242 6.50 -9.83 -18.05
N ALA A 243 7.48 -10.63 -18.45
CA ALA A 243 7.80 -11.89 -17.80
C ALA A 243 8.22 -11.70 -16.33
N LEU A 244 9.05 -10.69 -16.04
CA LEU A 244 9.45 -10.36 -14.67
C LEU A 244 8.26 -9.88 -13.81
N ALA A 245 7.39 -9.05 -14.37
CA ALA A 245 6.15 -8.61 -13.72
C ALA A 245 5.23 -9.78 -13.38
N CYS A 246 4.97 -10.69 -14.33
CA CYS A 246 4.15 -11.88 -14.11
C CYS A 246 4.78 -12.81 -13.06
N GLY A 247 6.09 -13.08 -13.16
CA GLY A 247 6.80 -13.93 -12.21
C GLY A 247 6.78 -13.37 -10.78
N ALA A 248 7.00 -12.06 -10.63
CA ALA A 248 6.91 -11.41 -9.32
C ALA A 248 5.48 -11.43 -8.76
N ALA A 249 4.47 -11.17 -9.59
CA ALA A 249 3.08 -11.23 -9.16
C ALA A 249 2.71 -12.63 -8.66
N MET A 250 3.10 -13.69 -9.37
CA MET A 250 2.84 -15.07 -8.96
C MET A 250 3.58 -15.47 -7.67
N LEU A 251 4.86 -15.12 -7.57
CA LEU A 251 5.66 -15.34 -6.35
C LEU A 251 5.02 -14.63 -5.14
N SER A 252 4.48 -13.43 -5.35
CA SER A 252 3.86 -12.66 -4.27
C SER A 252 2.60 -13.32 -3.72
N VAL A 253 1.82 -14.04 -4.54
CA VAL A 253 0.66 -14.81 -4.07
C VAL A 253 1.09 -15.99 -3.20
N MET A 254 2.15 -16.69 -3.60
CA MET A 254 2.68 -17.81 -2.81
C MET A 254 3.17 -17.34 -1.44
N LEU A 255 3.91 -16.22 -1.41
CA LEU A 255 4.39 -15.59 -0.18
C LEU A 255 3.24 -15.04 0.68
N GLN A 256 2.19 -14.50 0.06
CA GLN A 256 0.96 -14.06 0.73
C GLN A 256 0.29 -15.24 1.45
N LEU A 257 0.07 -16.35 0.76
CA LEU A 257 -0.55 -17.54 1.33
C LEU A 257 0.30 -18.13 2.45
N LEU A 258 1.63 -18.17 2.29
CA LEU A 258 2.54 -18.63 3.34
C LEU A 258 2.44 -17.75 4.59
N GLY A 259 2.49 -16.42 4.43
CA GLY A 259 2.40 -15.50 5.56
C GLY A 259 1.05 -15.55 6.27
N MET A 260 -0.06 -15.70 5.53
CA MET A 260 -1.39 -15.91 6.10
C MET A 260 -1.47 -17.22 6.89
N LYS A 261 -0.88 -18.32 6.39
CA LYS A 261 -0.81 -19.61 7.11
C LYS A 261 0.00 -19.49 8.42
N CYS A 262 1.02 -18.63 8.45
CA CYS A 262 1.78 -18.34 9.65
C CYS A 262 1.10 -17.34 10.61
N GLY A 263 -0.12 -16.87 10.30
CA GLY A 263 -0.86 -15.91 11.13
C GLY A 263 -0.26 -14.50 11.11
N ILE A 264 0.58 -14.17 10.13
CA ILE A 264 1.24 -12.87 10.03
C ILE A 264 0.36 -11.92 9.21
N PRO A 265 0.08 -10.70 9.68
CA PRO A 265 -0.40 -9.62 8.83
C PRO A 265 0.66 -9.33 7.77
N THR A 266 0.51 -9.89 6.57
CA THR A 266 1.56 -9.87 5.54
C THR A 266 1.83 -8.47 5.00
N LEU A 267 0.83 -7.59 5.05
CA LEU A 267 0.89 -6.27 4.44
C LEU A 267 1.40 -6.42 2.99
N THR A 268 2.26 -5.52 2.54
CA THR A 268 2.87 -5.61 1.21
C THR A 268 4.23 -6.34 1.21
N ALA A 269 4.56 -7.11 2.25
CA ALA A 269 5.85 -7.83 2.32
C ALA A 269 6.04 -8.83 1.16
N PRO A 270 5.00 -9.60 0.75
CA PRO A 270 5.10 -10.46 -0.43
C PRO A 270 5.49 -9.71 -1.70
N PHE A 271 4.95 -8.50 -1.90
CA PHE A 271 5.34 -7.63 -3.01
C PHE A 271 6.82 -7.25 -2.95
N VAL A 272 7.29 -6.72 -1.81
CA VAL A 272 8.67 -6.23 -1.69
C VAL A 272 9.67 -7.34 -1.92
N LEU A 273 9.45 -8.50 -1.29
CA LEU A 273 10.33 -9.66 -1.44
C LEU A 273 10.34 -10.17 -2.88
N SER A 274 9.18 -10.26 -3.52
CA SER A 274 9.08 -10.72 -4.91
C SER A 274 9.80 -9.78 -5.87
N VAL A 275 9.66 -8.46 -5.70
CA VAL A 275 10.36 -7.49 -6.53
C VAL A 275 11.87 -7.54 -6.30
N TRP A 276 12.34 -7.65 -5.06
CA TRP A 276 13.78 -7.76 -4.78
C TRP A 276 14.39 -9.02 -5.39
N ILE A 277 13.70 -10.16 -5.30
CA ILE A 277 14.15 -11.42 -5.91
C ILE A 277 14.17 -11.29 -7.44
N MET A 278 13.06 -10.84 -8.04
CA MET A 278 12.90 -10.80 -9.50
C MET A 278 13.76 -9.71 -10.15
N SER A 279 14.10 -8.64 -9.43
CA SER A 279 14.99 -7.58 -9.93
C SER A 279 16.42 -8.07 -10.17
N ARG A 280 16.84 -9.19 -9.59
CA ARG A 280 18.15 -9.81 -9.90
C ARG A 280 18.23 -10.36 -11.32
N PHE A 281 17.08 -10.55 -11.96
CA PHE A 281 16.97 -11.05 -13.34
C PHE A 281 16.61 -9.93 -14.34
N LYS A 282 16.68 -8.64 -13.92
CA LYS A 282 16.50 -7.49 -14.82
C LYS A 282 17.63 -7.35 -15.84
#